data_AF-A0A5M5LII1-F1
#
_entry.id   AF-A0A5M5LII1-F1
#
_cell.length_a   1.000
_cell.length_b   1.000
_cell.length_c   1.000
_cell.angle_alpha   90.00
_cell.angle_beta   90.00
_cell.angle_gamma   90.00
#
_symmetry.space_group_name_H-M   'P 1'
#
loop_
_entity.id
_entity.type
_entity.pdbx_description
1 polymer ?
#
loop_
_entity_poly.entity_id
_entity_poly.type
_entity_poly.pdbx_seq_one_letter_code
_entity_poly.pdbx_strand_id
1 'polypeptide(L)'
;MKDVCQLTDGEKRTGKGICLDAKYLRGKSSATIIEKGKFVYSGDNIILVDGENSGEVFTVPQDGYMGSTFKQLWLSSVMWRPYILAFILFYKEELRNSKRGAAIPHLNKELFYNLPIGIPPFAEQQRIAERIYELSQLLK
;
A
#
# COMPACT_ATOMS: atom_id res chain seq x y z
N MET A 1 3.66 3.81 13.36
CA MET A 1 2.86 2.97 12.43
C MET A 1 2.56 1.56 12.94
N LYS A 2 3.42 0.95 13.78
CA LYS A 2 3.29 -0.44 14.25
C LYS A 2 1.92 -0.84 14.84
N ASP A 3 1.24 0.08 15.53
CA ASP A 3 -0.03 -0.20 16.21
C ASP A 3 -1.28 0.07 15.32
N VAL A 4 -1.08 0.68 14.14
CA VAL A 4 -2.17 1.10 13.25
C VAL A 4 -2.22 0.33 11.94
N CYS A 5 -1.12 -0.32 11.53
CA CYS A 5 -1.06 -1.12 10.31
C CYS A 5 -0.03 -2.25 10.41
N GLN A 6 -0.22 -3.28 9.60
CA GLN A 6 0.68 -4.44 9.52
C GLN A 6 0.93 -4.85 8.07
N LEU A 7 2.16 -5.26 7.79
CA LEU A 7 2.53 -5.87 6.51
C LEU A 7 2.43 -7.39 6.61
N THR A 8 1.48 -7.97 5.90
CA THR A 8 1.26 -9.41 5.89
C THR A 8 1.56 -10.01 4.52
N ASP A 9 1.77 -11.32 4.50
CA ASP A 9 1.69 -12.08 3.27
C ASP A 9 0.22 -12.45 3.02
N GLY A 10 -0.26 -12.23 1.80
CA GLY A 10 -1.55 -12.75 1.38
C GLY A 10 -1.58 -14.29 1.47
N GLU A 11 -2.78 -14.85 1.56
CA GLU A 11 -2.98 -16.28 1.70
C GLU A 11 -2.50 -17.03 0.44
N LYS A 12 -1.69 -18.08 0.60
CA LYS A 12 -1.27 -18.88 -0.55
C LYS A 12 -2.44 -19.72 -1.06
N ARG A 13 -2.82 -19.53 -2.32
CA ARG A 13 -3.87 -20.30 -2.98
C ARG A 13 -3.42 -20.81 -4.35
N THR A 14 -4.15 -21.81 -4.83
CA THR A 14 -4.01 -22.42 -6.16
C THR A 14 -5.34 -22.28 -6.91
N GLY A 15 -5.26 -22.09 -8.22
CA GLY A 15 -6.39 -21.82 -9.10
C GLY A 15 -6.07 -20.69 -10.09
N LYS A 16 -6.78 -20.63 -11.22
CA LYS A 16 -6.57 -19.57 -12.22
C LYS A 16 -7.07 -18.23 -11.69
N GLY A 17 -6.22 -17.20 -11.76
CA GLY A 17 -6.57 -15.84 -11.34
C GLY A 17 -5.62 -14.81 -11.93
N ILE A 18 -6.00 -13.54 -11.87
CA ILE A 18 -5.22 -12.43 -12.45
C ILE A 18 -4.08 -12.05 -11.52
N CYS A 19 -2.89 -11.85 -12.08
CA CYS A 19 -1.74 -11.29 -11.38
C CYS A 19 -1.87 -9.77 -11.29
N LEU A 20 -1.94 -9.27 -10.07
CA LEU A 20 -2.01 -7.86 -9.71
C LEU A 20 -0.59 -7.33 -9.48
N ASP A 21 0.16 -7.19 -10.56
CA ASP A 21 1.48 -6.54 -10.53
C ASP A 21 1.37 -5.02 -10.69
N ALA A 22 2.49 -4.33 -10.45
CA ALA A 22 2.52 -2.86 -10.45
C ALA A 22 2.39 -2.25 -11.86
N LYS A 23 2.53 -3.02 -12.93
CA LYS A 23 2.27 -2.53 -14.30
C LYS A 23 0.78 -2.63 -14.59
N TYR A 24 0.16 -3.76 -14.25
CA TYR A 24 -1.28 -3.99 -14.40
C TYR A 24 -2.08 -2.97 -13.59
N LEU A 25 -1.76 -2.79 -12.31
CA LEU A 25 -2.46 -1.85 -11.43
C LEU A 25 -2.31 -0.38 -11.84
N ARG A 26 -1.29 -0.06 -12.65
CA ARG A 26 -1.10 1.27 -13.24
C ARG A 26 -1.69 1.39 -14.65
N GLY A 27 -2.37 0.37 -15.16
CA GLY A 27 -2.93 0.34 -16.50
C GLY A 27 -1.89 0.27 -17.62
N LYS A 28 -0.65 -0.16 -17.33
CA LYS A 28 0.47 -0.21 -18.28
C LYS A 28 0.66 -1.58 -18.93
N SER A 29 -0.07 -2.60 -18.50
CA SER A 29 -0.02 -3.94 -19.07
C SER A 29 -1.37 -4.65 -18.99
N SER A 30 -1.58 -5.60 -19.89
CA SER A 30 -2.72 -6.51 -19.84
C SER A 30 -2.65 -7.46 -18.63
N ALA A 31 -3.81 -7.96 -18.22
CA ALA A 31 -3.91 -8.95 -17.16
C ALA A 31 -3.14 -10.23 -17.54
N THR A 32 -2.27 -10.70 -16.63
CA THR A 32 -1.61 -11.99 -16.75
C THR A 32 -2.32 -13.00 -15.87
N ILE A 33 -2.65 -14.19 -16.38
CA ILE A 33 -3.28 -15.24 -15.59
C ILE A 33 -2.19 -16.13 -14.97
N ILE A 34 -2.30 -16.39 -13.68
CA ILE A 34 -1.44 -17.33 -12.96
C ILE A 34 -2.28 -18.38 -12.25
N GLU A 35 -1.67 -19.51 -11.92
CA GLU A 35 -2.36 -20.68 -11.35
C GLU A 35 -2.09 -20.88 -9.84
N LYS A 36 -1.19 -20.08 -9.27
CA LYS A 36 -0.88 -20.10 -7.84
C LYS A 36 -0.24 -18.78 -7.43
N GLY A 37 -0.48 -18.36 -6.19
CA GLY A 37 0.11 -17.13 -5.66
C GLY A 37 -0.44 -16.76 -4.29
N LYS A 38 -0.12 -15.55 -3.84
CA LYS A 38 -0.71 -14.94 -2.64
C LYS A 38 -1.99 -14.23 -3.07
N PHE A 39 -3.14 -14.75 -2.67
CA PHE A 39 -4.44 -14.23 -3.04
C PHE A 39 -4.83 -13.03 -2.18
N VAL A 40 -5.49 -12.06 -2.80
CA VAL A 40 -6.03 -10.85 -2.17
C VAL A 40 -7.40 -10.56 -2.77
N TYR A 41 -8.26 -9.90 -1.99
CA TYR A 41 -9.63 -9.59 -2.38
C TYR A 41 -9.78 -8.14 -2.83
N SER A 42 -10.80 -7.87 -3.63
CA SER A 42 -11.22 -6.51 -3.95
C SER A 42 -11.40 -5.68 -2.66
N GLY A 43 -10.84 -4.47 -2.65
CA GLY A 43 -10.86 -3.57 -1.50
C GLY A 43 -9.71 -3.75 -0.51
N ASP A 44 -8.93 -4.83 -0.60
CA ASP A 44 -7.67 -4.94 0.15
C ASP A 44 -6.70 -3.82 -0.22
N ASN A 45 -5.79 -3.48 0.69
CA ASN A 45 -4.68 -2.59 0.39
C ASN A 45 -3.41 -3.42 0.24
N ILE A 46 -2.63 -3.13 -0.80
CA ILE A 46 -1.31 -3.72 -1.01
C ILE A 46 -0.28 -2.62 -1.16
N ILE A 47 0.93 -2.84 -0.67
CA ILE A 47 2.02 -1.87 -0.69
C ILE A 47 3.24 -2.45 -1.39
N LEU A 48 3.87 -1.66 -2.27
CA LEU A 48 5.13 -2.03 -2.89
C LEU A 48 6.22 -2.07 -1.82
N VAL A 49 6.81 -3.24 -1.64
CA VAL A 49 7.94 -3.45 -0.74
C VAL A 49 9.26 -3.62 -1.49
N ASP A 50 9.21 -3.90 -2.79
CA ASP A 50 10.37 -4.03 -3.64
C ASP A 50 10.21 -3.16 -4.89
N GLY A 51 11.29 -2.47 -5.30
CA GLY A 51 11.36 -1.63 -6.49
C GLY A 51 11.39 -0.14 -6.19
N GLU A 52 11.60 0.66 -7.24
CA GLU A 52 11.90 2.11 -7.15
C GLU A 52 10.78 2.93 -6.49
N ASN A 53 9.56 2.41 -6.56
CA ASN A 53 8.36 2.99 -5.99
C ASN A 53 7.95 2.29 -4.68
N SER A 54 8.90 1.73 -3.94
CA SER A 54 8.66 1.17 -2.60
C SER A 54 7.94 2.19 -1.71
N GLY A 55 6.93 1.74 -0.98
CA GLY A 55 6.05 2.58 -0.18
C GLY A 55 4.76 3.03 -0.88
N GLU A 56 4.64 2.84 -2.20
CA GLU A 56 3.39 3.11 -2.92
C GLU A 56 2.31 2.08 -2.57
N VAL A 57 1.11 2.58 -2.26
CA VAL A 57 -0.04 1.76 -1.86
C VAL A 57 -1.08 1.75 -2.97
N PHE A 58 -1.69 0.57 -3.19
CA PHE A 58 -2.78 0.37 -4.14
C PHE A 58 -3.97 -0.26 -3.40
N THR A 59 -5.17 0.18 -3.76
CA THR A 59 -6.40 -0.55 -3.44
C THR A 59 -6.63 -1.61 -4.51
N VAL A 60 -6.84 -2.85 -4.09
CA VAL A 60 -7.06 -3.98 -4.98
C VAL A 60 -8.40 -3.79 -5.71
N PRO A 61 -8.42 -3.69 -7.05
CA PRO A 61 -9.64 -3.42 -7.79
C PRO A 61 -10.55 -4.65 -7.92
N GLN A 62 -9.96 -5.84 -7.91
CA GLN A 62 -10.66 -7.10 -8.09
C GLN A 62 -9.87 -8.24 -7.46
N ASP A 63 -10.56 -9.33 -7.15
CA ASP A 63 -9.96 -10.55 -6.64
C ASP A 63 -8.87 -11.08 -7.58
N GLY A 64 -7.75 -11.50 -6.98
CA GLY A 64 -6.61 -11.97 -7.76
C GLY A 64 -5.41 -12.30 -6.90
N TYR A 65 -4.28 -12.49 -7.57
CA TYR A 65 -3.02 -12.80 -6.95
C TYR A 65 -2.12 -11.59 -6.91
N MET A 66 -1.68 -11.23 -5.72
CA MET A 66 -0.75 -10.14 -5.48
C MET A 66 0.62 -10.44 -6.13
N GLY A 67 1.15 -9.48 -6.89
CA GLY A 67 2.48 -9.57 -7.48
C GLY A 67 3.59 -9.76 -6.43
N SER A 68 4.73 -10.34 -6.82
CA SER A 68 5.79 -10.73 -5.88
C SER A 68 6.44 -9.57 -5.13
N THR A 69 6.39 -8.36 -5.69
CA THR A 69 6.97 -7.12 -5.12
C THR A 69 6.09 -6.45 -4.07
N PHE A 70 4.93 -7.04 -3.75
CA PHE A 70 3.95 -6.48 -2.84
C PHE A 70 3.86 -7.25 -1.52
N LYS A 71 3.39 -6.54 -0.51
CA LYS A 71 2.81 -7.10 0.72
C LYS A 71 1.38 -6.59 0.87
N GLN A 72 0.54 -7.37 1.55
CA GLN A 72 -0.77 -6.87 1.96
C GLN A 72 -0.56 -5.90 3.12
N LEU A 73 -1.24 -4.76 3.05
CA LEU A 73 -1.22 -3.72 4.06
C LEU A 73 -2.55 -3.80 4.83
N TRP A 74 -2.50 -4.46 5.98
CA TRP A 74 -3.61 -4.46 6.91
C TRP A 74 -3.66 -3.13 7.65
N LEU A 75 -4.86 -2.56 7.77
CA LEU A 75 -5.12 -1.30 8.46
C LEU A 75 -6.07 -1.55 9.61
N SER A 76 -5.78 -0.95 10.76
CA SER A 76 -6.61 -1.10 11.95
C SER A 76 -8.00 -0.50 11.74
N SER A 77 -9.04 -1.25 12.13
CA SER A 77 -10.44 -0.83 11.99
C SER A 77 -10.82 0.34 12.89
N VAL A 78 -10.04 0.62 13.94
CA VAL A 78 -10.27 1.79 14.82
C VAL A 78 -9.78 3.11 14.21
N MET A 79 -9.04 3.04 13.11
CA MET A 79 -8.50 4.19 12.40
C MET A 79 -9.30 4.47 11.13
N TRP A 80 -9.40 5.74 10.75
CA TRP A 80 -9.98 6.10 9.46
C TRP A 80 -9.02 5.72 8.33
N ARG A 81 -9.41 4.78 7.46
CA ARG A 81 -8.54 4.26 6.39
C ARG A 81 -7.91 5.38 5.52
N PRO A 82 -8.67 6.34 4.97
CA PRO A 82 -8.11 7.44 4.18
C PRO A 82 -7.05 8.26 4.92
N TYR A 83 -7.19 8.41 6.24
CA TYR A 83 -6.20 9.12 7.06
C TYR A 83 -4.85 8.37 7.09
N ILE A 84 -4.87 7.06 7.35
CA ILE A 84 -3.63 6.26 7.35
C ILE A 84 -2.97 6.28 5.96
N LEU A 85 -3.76 6.13 4.90
CA LEU A 85 -3.24 6.15 3.52
C LEU A 85 -2.62 7.50 3.16
N ALA A 86 -3.24 8.62 3.59
CA ALA A 86 -2.68 9.96 3.39
C ALA A 86 -1.35 10.14 4.14
N PHE A 87 -1.22 9.59 5.35
CA PHE A 87 0.03 9.59 6.11
C PHE A 87 1.14 8.76 5.45
N ILE A 88 0.81 7.56 4.94
CA ILE A 88 1.79 6.75 4.19
C ILE A 88 2.25 7.51 2.94
N LEU A 89 1.32 8.15 2.23
CA LEU A 89 1.63 8.95 1.04
C LEU A 89 2.52 10.15 1.40
N PHE A 90 2.28 10.82 2.53
CA PHE A 90 3.12 11.91 3.02
C PHE A 90 4.57 11.47 3.22
N TYR A 91 4.81 10.27 3.77
CA TYR A 91 6.14 9.70 3.97
C TYR A 91 6.74 9.00 2.75
N LYS A 92 6.08 9.04 1.58
CA LYS A 92 6.52 8.31 0.38
C LYS A 92 7.98 8.61 0.02
N GLU A 93 8.38 9.88 0.09
CA GLU A 93 9.75 10.29 -0.23
C GLU A 93 10.77 9.78 0.79
N GLU A 94 10.44 9.81 2.08
CA GLU A 94 11.30 9.29 3.14
C GLU A 94 11.48 7.77 3.00
N LEU A 95 10.38 7.04 2.75
CA LEU A 95 10.41 5.61 2.49
C LEU A 95 11.24 5.29 1.24
N ARG A 96 11.09 6.09 0.17
CA ARG A 96 11.86 5.95 -1.08
C ARG A 96 13.34 6.26 -0.89
N ASN A 97 13.68 7.24 -0.06
CA ASN A 97 15.06 7.71 0.14
C ASN A 97 15.81 6.98 1.25
N SER A 98 15.17 6.07 1.98
CA SER A 98 15.77 5.23 3.02
C SER A 98 16.79 4.18 2.53
N LYS A 99 17.19 4.25 1.24
CA LYS A 99 18.15 3.34 0.60
C LYS A 99 19.54 3.51 1.21
N ARG A 100 20.26 2.40 1.38
CA ARG A 100 21.72 2.41 1.56
C ARG A 100 22.38 1.88 0.28
N GLY A 101 23.05 2.76 -0.47
CA GLY A 101 23.89 2.39 -1.63
C GLY A 101 23.15 2.05 -2.93
N ALA A 102 23.83 1.34 -3.84
CA ALA A 102 23.36 0.98 -5.19
C ALA A 102 22.45 -0.27 -5.24
N ALA A 103 21.99 -0.77 -4.08
CA ALA A 103 21.13 -1.93 -4.00
C ALA A 103 19.70 -1.61 -4.50
N ILE A 104 18.99 -2.65 -4.98
CA ILE A 104 17.59 -2.53 -5.38
C ILE A 104 16.80 -1.94 -4.20
N PRO A 105 15.99 -0.89 -4.43
CA PRO A 105 15.19 -0.29 -3.38
C PRO A 105 14.20 -1.30 -2.80
N HIS A 106 14.36 -1.58 -1.51
CA HIS A 106 13.45 -2.35 -0.69
C HIS A 106 12.87 -1.43 0.38
N LEU A 107 11.59 -1.58 0.69
CA LEU A 107 10.95 -0.86 1.78
C LEU A 107 11.65 -1.22 3.10
N ASN A 108 12.26 -0.21 3.72
CA ASN A 108 12.81 -0.34 5.06
C ASN A 108 11.66 -0.52 6.06
N LYS A 109 11.41 -1.77 6.47
CA LYS A 109 10.31 -2.11 7.38
C LYS A 109 10.48 -1.48 8.77
N GLU A 110 11.72 -1.40 9.26
CA GLU A 110 12.01 -0.78 10.56
C GLU A 110 11.63 0.70 10.53
N LEU A 111 12.09 1.42 9.50
CA LEU A 111 11.68 2.80 9.27
C LEU A 111 10.15 2.91 9.15
N PHE A 112 9.53 2.10 8.28
CA PHE A 112 8.08 2.14 8.05
C PHE A 112 7.28 2.00 9.35
N TYR A 113 7.63 1.06 10.23
CA TYR A 113 6.93 0.87 11.49
C TYR A 113 7.19 1.98 12.52
N ASN A 114 8.36 2.61 12.45
CA ASN A 114 8.79 3.71 13.32
C ASN A 114 8.38 5.11 12.81
N LEU A 115 7.77 5.22 11.63
CA LEU A 115 7.24 6.48 11.14
C LEU A 115 6.26 7.09 12.15
N PRO A 116 6.46 8.36 12.55
CA PRO A 116 5.57 9.02 13.49
C PRO A 116 4.22 9.28 12.83
N ILE A 117 3.14 9.04 13.57
CA ILE A 117 1.78 9.32 13.12
C ILE A 117 0.99 9.85 14.30
N GLY A 118 0.29 10.97 14.11
CA GLY A 118 -0.66 11.47 15.08
C GLY A 118 -1.90 10.58 15.09
N ILE A 119 -2.48 10.33 16.26
CA ILE A 119 -3.73 9.57 16.38
C ILE A 119 -4.78 10.48 17.02
N PRO A 120 -5.32 11.46 16.28
CA PRO A 120 -6.38 12.31 16.80
C PRO A 120 -7.71 11.53 16.88
N PRO A 121 -8.75 12.08 17.54
CA PRO A 121 -10.08 11.46 17.56
C PRO A 121 -10.59 11.14 16.16
N PHE A 122 -11.42 10.10 16.04
CA PHE A 122 -11.87 9.58 14.75
C PHE A 122 -12.50 10.65 13.83
N ALA A 123 -13.36 11.51 14.39
CA ALA A 123 -13.97 12.62 13.64
C ALA A 123 -12.92 13.59 13.07
N GLU A 124 -11.83 13.83 13.80
CA GLU A 124 -10.74 14.70 13.35
C GLU A 124 -9.89 14.02 12.26
N GLN A 125 -9.72 12.69 12.33
CA GLN A 125 -9.09 11.93 11.25
C GLN A 125 -9.89 12.05 9.94
N GLN A 126 -11.23 12.00 10.02
CA GLN A 126 -12.13 12.18 8.88
C GLN A 126 -11.99 13.59 8.30
N ARG A 127 -12.11 14.62 9.14
CA ARG A 127 -11.97 16.03 8.73
C ARG A 127 -10.64 16.31 8.04
N ILE A 128 -9.53 15.77 8.58
CA ILE A 128 -8.20 15.92 7.98
C ILE A 128 -8.13 15.22 6.62
N ALA A 129 -8.60 13.97 6.53
CA ALA A 129 -8.56 13.20 5.29
C ALA A 129 -9.41 13.85 4.18
N GLU A 130 -10.59 14.34 4.51
CA GLU A 130 -11.45 15.11 3.59
C GLU A 130 -10.74 16.36 3.09
N ARG A 131 -10.11 17.11 3.99
CA ARG A 131 -9.39 18.32 3.60
C ARG A 131 -8.21 18.04 2.66
N ILE A 132 -7.47 16.95 2.90
CA ILE A 132 -6.39 16.51 2.01
C ILE A 132 -6.95 16.14 0.64
N TYR A 133 -8.06 15.41 0.60
CA TYR A 133 -8.71 15.00 -0.65
C TYR A 133 -9.17 16.21 -1.47
N GLU A 134 -9.84 17.18 -0.84
CA GLU A 134 -10.24 18.43 -1.51
C GLU A 134 -9.05 19.17 -2.13
N LEU A 135 -7.97 19.32 -1.36
CA LEU A 135 -6.77 20.00 -1.82
C LEU A 135 -6.09 19.25 -2.97
N SER A 136 -6.08 17.92 -2.95
CA SER A 136 -5.47 17.13 -4.03
C SER A 136 -6.21 17.28 -5.35
N GLN A 137 -7.53 17.56 -5.33
CA GLN A 137 -8.29 17.82 -6.57
C GLN A 137 -7.93 19.15 -7.24
N LEU A 138 -7.29 20.08 -6.51
CA LEU A 138 -6.89 21.38 -7.06
C LEU A 138 -5.55 21.31 -7.80
N LEU A 139 -4.76 20.27 -7.54
CA LEU A 139 -3.50 20.01 -8.23
C LEU A 139 -3.82 19.21 -9.51
N LYS A 140 -3.93 19.92 -10.64
CA LYS A 140 -4.02 19.31 -11.98
C LYS A 140 -2.63 19.03 -12.55
#